data_AF-A0A421J8S1-F1
#
_entry.id   AF-A0A421J8S1-F1
#
_cell.length_a   1.000
_cell.length_b   1.000
_cell.length_c   1.000
_cell.angle_alpha   90.00
_cell.angle_beta   90.00
_cell.angle_gamma   90.00
#
_symmetry.space_group_name_H-M   'P 1'
#
loop_
_entity.id
_entity.type
_entity.pdbx_description
1 polymer ?
#
loop_
_entity_poly.entity_id
_entity_poly.type
_entity_poly.pdbx_seq_one_letter_code
_entity_poly.pdbx_strand_id
1 'polypeptide(L)'
;MARSRVTNAVAVICGLAVLYLLSVALRPSVIYVDTVSNQIVPDFVPGSNSNHGAGKDVSEDAPIKDSAHEEQLAQKQTGDLQLAGAVAGSDGESGSQPVYDKSQKVKGTFVTLARNQELYELIKAIRGVEDRFNRKFNYDWVFLNDEEFTQEFKDLTSAIVSGKTKYGKIPKEHWSYPDWVDLEKAAKSRAEMKAANIIYGDLESYRHMCRFESGFFWRNELLDEYDWYWRVEPGIQIHCDLDYDLFKFMADHDKKYGFAISLHEFEKTIPSLWKHTKDFIKQHPEYLAKNNMMDFISNDGGDTYNLCHFWSNFEIGDLNFWRSDAYRAYFDYLDKTGGFFYERWGDAPVHSIAAALFLPRDQIHYFEDMGYNHGVYTQCPLNPQYRYDHKCNCNPDSDFTFRGYSCGKRYYEVNKMAKPVEWEQYQ
;
A
#
# COMPACT_ATOMS: atom_id res chain seq x y z
N MET A 1 -9.94 40.33 -50.89
CA MET A 1 -9.83 39.21 -49.91
C MET A 1 -10.34 39.52 -48.49
N ALA A 2 -10.45 40.80 -48.07
CA ALA A 2 -10.91 41.13 -46.70
C ALA A 2 -12.42 40.94 -46.43
N ARG A 3 -13.30 41.16 -47.43
CA ARG A 3 -14.76 41.02 -47.25
C ARG A 3 -15.24 39.59 -46.96
N SER A 4 -14.56 38.57 -47.48
CA SER A 4 -14.94 37.16 -47.31
C SER A 4 -14.60 36.60 -45.91
N ARG A 5 -13.57 37.14 -45.24
CA ARG A 5 -13.20 36.71 -43.88
C ARG A 5 -14.15 37.25 -42.81
N VAL A 6 -14.69 38.46 -43.00
CA VAL A 6 -15.66 39.07 -42.06
C VAL A 6 -17.02 38.36 -42.13
N THR A 7 -17.50 38.00 -43.32
CA THR A 7 -18.76 37.24 -43.47
C THR A 7 -18.69 35.84 -42.84
N ASN A 8 -17.54 35.16 -42.93
CA ASN A 8 -17.37 33.85 -42.31
C ASN A 8 -17.28 33.93 -40.77
N ALA A 9 -16.62 34.97 -40.23
CA ALA A 9 -16.56 35.17 -38.78
C ALA A 9 -17.95 35.47 -38.19
N VAL A 10 -18.76 36.30 -38.85
CA VAL A 10 -20.12 36.62 -38.39
C VAL A 10 -21.03 35.38 -38.47
N ALA A 11 -20.91 34.56 -39.52
CA ALA A 11 -21.69 33.34 -39.66
C ALA A 11 -21.35 32.32 -38.54
N VAL A 12 -20.08 32.19 -38.16
CA VAL A 12 -19.65 31.29 -37.08
C VAL A 12 -20.15 31.78 -35.71
N ILE A 13 -20.07 33.08 -35.44
CA ILE A 13 -20.56 33.66 -34.18
C ILE A 13 -22.08 33.49 -34.06
N CYS A 14 -22.83 33.74 -35.14
CA CYS A 14 -24.27 33.50 -35.16
C CYS A 14 -24.60 32.02 -34.96
N GLY A 15 -23.86 31.10 -35.58
CA GLY A 15 -24.04 29.65 -35.38
C GLY A 15 -23.79 29.20 -33.95
N LEU A 16 -22.73 29.71 -33.32
CA LEU A 16 -22.40 29.41 -31.92
C LEU A 16 -23.42 30.01 -30.94
N ALA A 17 -23.94 31.21 -31.21
CA ALA A 17 -24.99 31.81 -30.40
C ALA A 17 -26.30 31.02 -30.47
N VAL A 18 -26.67 30.52 -31.66
CA VAL A 18 -27.86 29.67 -31.83
C VAL A 18 -27.70 28.33 -31.13
N LEU A 19 -26.52 27.70 -31.22
CA LEU A 19 -26.21 26.45 -30.50
C LEU A 19 -26.23 26.66 -28.97
N TYR A 20 -25.70 27.78 -28.48
CA TYR A 20 -25.76 28.13 -27.07
C TYR A 20 -27.21 28.32 -26.60
N LEU A 21 -28.02 29.09 -27.34
CA LEU A 21 -29.42 29.33 -27.00
C LEU A 21 -30.25 28.03 -27.04
N LEU A 22 -30.01 27.15 -28.02
CA LEU A 22 -30.61 25.81 -28.05
C LEU A 22 -30.17 24.96 -26.86
N SER A 23 -28.91 25.01 -26.46
CA SER A 23 -28.39 24.26 -25.30
C SER A 23 -28.97 24.74 -23.96
N VAL A 24 -29.37 26.01 -23.87
CA VAL A 24 -30.01 26.58 -22.67
C VAL A 24 -31.51 26.26 -22.68
N ALA A 25 -32.17 26.34 -23.84
CA ALA A 25 -33.60 26.06 -23.99
C ALA A 25 -33.97 24.56 -23.88
N LEU A 26 -33.02 23.66 -24.18
CA LEU A 26 -33.20 22.20 -24.12
C LEU A 26 -32.66 21.56 -22.83
N ARG A 27 -32.27 22.33 -21.81
CA ARG A 27 -31.85 21.74 -20.53
C ARG A 27 -33.04 21.02 -19.89
N PRO A 28 -32.94 19.71 -19.60
CA PRO A 28 -33.99 19.04 -18.85
C PRO A 28 -34.07 19.64 -17.44
N SER A 29 -35.29 19.87 -16.96
CA SER A 29 -35.53 20.30 -15.58
C SER A 29 -34.98 19.22 -14.65
N VAL A 30 -33.94 19.57 -13.87
CA VAL A 30 -33.40 18.65 -12.86
C VAL A 30 -34.37 18.63 -11.68
N ILE A 31 -34.95 17.47 -11.41
CA ILE A 31 -35.82 17.24 -10.27
C ILE A 31 -34.99 16.53 -9.20
N TYR A 32 -34.90 17.14 -8.02
CA TYR A 32 -34.22 16.52 -6.89
C TYR A 32 -35.22 15.68 -6.11
N VAL A 33 -34.82 14.46 -5.76
CA VAL A 33 -35.63 13.51 -5.00
C VAL A 33 -34.87 13.16 -3.74
N ASP A 34 -35.54 13.25 -2.59
CA ASP A 34 -34.98 12.82 -1.32
C ASP A 34 -34.84 11.29 -1.31
N THR A 35 -33.63 10.79 -1.05
CA THR A 35 -33.30 9.36 -1.19
C THR A 35 -33.89 8.47 -0.09
N VAL A 36 -34.42 9.07 0.98
CA VAL A 36 -35.01 8.33 2.11
C VAL A 36 -36.53 8.25 1.98
N SER A 37 -37.18 9.33 1.58
CA SER A 37 -38.64 9.45 1.48
C SER A 37 -39.18 9.26 0.05
N ASN A 38 -38.31 9.30 -0.96
CA ASN A 38 -38.62 9.19 -2.38
C ASN A 38 -39.62 10.25 -2.89
N GLN A 39 -39.64 11.42 -2.24
CA GLN A 39 -40.47 12.57 -2.65
C GLN A 39 -39.64 13.62 -3.39
N ILE A 40 -40.30 14.34 -4.31
CA ILE A 40 -39.69 15.46 -5.03
C ILE A 40 -39.44 16.61 -4.04
N VAL A 41 -38.22 17.15 -4.03
CA VAL A 41 -37.84 18.32 -3.25
C VAL A 41 -38.02 19.56 -4.13
N PRO A 42 -39.09 20.36 -3.94
CA PRO A 42 -39.22 21.62 -4.65
C PRO A 42 -38.14 22.61 -4.19
N ASP A 43 -37.59 23.39 -5.13
CA ASP A 43 -36.68 24.52 -4.89
C ASP A 43 -35.33 24.20 -4.23
N PHE A 44 -34.82 22.97 -4.39
CA PHE A 44 -33.46 22.62 -3.94
C PHE A 44 -32.37 23.35 -4.75
N VAL A 45 -31.54 24.12 -4.04
CA VAL A 45 -30.37 24.83 -4.61
C VAL A 45 -29.08 24.17 -4.09
N PRO A 46 -28.30 23.50 -4.96
CA PRO A 46 -27.02 22.90 -4.58
C PRO A 46 -26.08 23.96 -3.97
N GLY A 47 -25.59 23.71 -2.75
CA GLY A 47 -24.62 24.58 -2.06
C GLY A 47 -25.20 25.57 -1.05
N SER A 48 -26.51 25.53 -0.75
CA SER A 48 -27.07 26.30 0.37
C SER A 48 -27.06 25.50 1.67
N ASN A 49 -26.29 25.97 2.68
CA ASN A 49 -26.24 25.38 4.01
C ASN A 49 -27.55 25.66 4.78
N SER A 50 -28.50 24.73 4.72
CA SER A 50 -29.61 24.66 5.69
C SER A 50 -29.34 23.54 6.70
N ASN A 51 -28.68 23.93 7.78
CA ASN A 51 -28.38 23.12 8.96
C ASN A 51 -29.68 22.71 9.66
N HIS A 52 -30.11 21.44 9.61
CA HIS A 52 -31.15 20.87 10.46
C HIS A 52 -30.82 19.42 10.81
N GLY A 53 -30.55 19.14 12.10
CA GLY A 53 -30.72 17.78 12.63
C GLY A 53 -29.65 17.28 13.60
N ALA A 54 -29.67 17.81 14.82
CA ALA A 54 -29.34 17.20 16.11
C ALA A 54 -28.55 15.87 16.13
N GLY A 55 -27.38 15.93 16.77
CA GLY A 55 -26.59 14.78 17.17
C GLY A 55 -27.37 13.81 18.06
N LYS A 56 -27.05 12.53 17.87
CA LYS A 56 -27.31 11.46 18.83
C LYS A 56 -25.98 10.79 19.13
N ASP A 57 -25.62 10.75 20.40
CA ASP A 57 -24.65 9.83 20.96
C ASP A 57 -24.98 8.40 20.50
N VAL A 58 -24.02 7.73 19.87
CA VAL A 58 -24.09 6.30 19.57
C VAL A 58 -22.85 5.65 20.18
N SER A 59 -23.09 4.61 20.98
CA SER A 59 -22.10 3.83 21.73
C SER A 59 -20.94 3.32 20.87
N GLU A 60 -19.74 3.32 21.46
CA GLU A 60 -18.44 2.88 20.90
C GLU A 60 -18.37 1.41 20.41
N ASP A 61 -19.46 0.64 20.55
CA ASP A 61 -19.57 -0.80 20.23
C ASP A 61 -20.59 -1.11 19.11
N ALA A 62 -20.75 -0.24 18.11
CA ALA A 62 -21.53 -0.61 16.94
C ALA A 62 -20.87 -1.81 16.19
N PRO A 63 -21.61 -2.90 15.89
CA PRO A 63 -21.05 -4.04 15.19
C PRO A 63 -20.59 -3.63 13.78
N ILE A 64 -19.31 -3.90 13.47
CA ILE A 64 -18.72 -3.58 12.17
C ILE A 64 -19.36 -4.48 11.11
N LYS A 65 -19.94 -3.87 10.07
CA LYS A 65 -20.93 -4.52 9.19
C LYS A 65 -20.33 -5.38 8.08
N ASP A 66 -19.03 -5.28 7.80
CA ASP A 66 -18.42 -5.75 6.54
C ASP A 66 -17.26 -6.75 6.70
N SER A 67 -16.81 -7.08 7.92
CA SER A 67 -15.61 -7.90 8.15
C SER A 67 -15.59 -9.21 7.35
N ALA A 68 -16.71 -9.94 7.28
CA ALA A 68 -16.80 -11.19 6.54
C ALA A 68 -16.79 -10.99 5.01
N HIS A 69 -17.23 -9.83 4.52
CA HIS A 69 -17.18 -9.48 3.10
C HIS A 69 -15.73 -9.19 2.68
N GLU A 70 -15.02 -8.37 3.46
CA GLU A 70 -13.62 -8.01 3.21
C GLU A 70 -12.67 -9.22 3.29
N GLU A 71 -12.90 -10.11 4.25
CA GLU A 71 -12.16 -11.37 4.36
C GLU A 71 -12.35 -12.25 3.11
N GLN A 72 -13.58 -12.34 2.59
CA GLN A 72 -13.87 -13.08 1.36
C GLN A 72 -13.23 -12.46 0.12
N LEU A 73 -13.13 -11.13 0.06
CA LEU A 73 -12.42 -10.45 -1.03
C LEU A 73 -10.94 -10.82 -1.06
N ALA A 74 -10.27 -10.83 0.09
CA ALA A 74 -8.88 -11.30 0.17
C ALA A 74 -8.71 -12.78 -0.20
N GLN A 75 -9.64 -13.65 0.18
CA GLN A 75 -9.57 -15.08 -0.17
C GLN A 75 -9.84 -15.36 -1.66
N LYS A 76 -10.66 -14.52 -2.32
CA LYS A 76 -11.01 -14.66 -3.74
C LYS A 76 -9.98 -14.12 -4.71
N GLN A 77 -8.92 -13.47 -4.22
CA GLN A 77 -7.92 -12.82 -5.08
C GLN A 77 -6.97 -13.83 -5.73
N THR A 78 -7.47 -14.61 -6.68
CA THR A 78 -6.71 -15.20 -7.80
C THR A 78 -7.63 -15.33 -9.03
N GLY A 79 -7.41 -14.47 -10.02
CA GLY A 79 -8.13 -14.42 -11.29
C GLY A 79 -8.73 -13.04 -11.55
N ASP A 80 -8.28 -12.38 -12.61
CA ASP A 80 -8.82 -11.14 -13.20
C ASP A 80 -8.38 -9.80 -12.60
N LEU A 81 -7.21 -9.32 -13.06
CA LEU A 81 -6.94 -7.88 -13.21
C LEU A 81 -6.86 -7.55 -14.71
N GLN A 82 -8.03 -7.47 -15.34
CA GLN A 82 -8.17 -7.05 -16.73
C GLN A 82 -8.56 -5.56 -16.81
N LEU A 83 -7.73 -4.84 -17.55
CA LEU A 83 -7.72 -3.43 -17.95
C LEU A 83 -9.07 -2.73 -18.20
N ALA A 84 -9.17 -1.50 -17.70
CA ALA A 84 -9.84 -0.35 -18.33
C ALA A 84 -9.07 0.93 -17.87
N GLY A 85 -8.85 2.00 -18.62
CA GLY A 85 -9.15 2.46 -19.96
C GLY A 85 -8.44 3.82 -20.13
N ALA A 86 -8.17 4.24 -21.37
CA ALA A 86 -7.38 5.42 -21.70
C ALA A 86 -8.04 6.75 -21.25
N VAL A 87 -7.22 7.72 -20.81
CA VAL A 87 -7.63 9.12 -20.67
C VAL A 87 -6.69 10.00 -21.50
N ALA A 88 -7.32 10.86 -22.31
CA ALA A 88 -6.69 11.78 -23.24
C ALA A 88 -5.94 12.90 -22.51
N GLY A 89 -4.84 13.33 -23.13
CA GLY A 89 -4.01 14.42 -22.65
C GLY A 89 -4.74 15.77 -22.65
N SER A 90 -4.38 16.59 -21.67
CA SER A 90 -4.56 18.03 -21.67
C SER A 90 -3.24 18.68 -21.28
N ASP A 91 -2.66 19.44 -22.20
CA ASP A 91 -1.50 20.29 -21.94
C ASP A 91 -1.91 21.39 -20.96
N GLY A 92 -1.38 21.31 -19.73
CA GLY A 92 -1.49 22.32 -18.69
C GLY A 92 -0.13 22.95 -18.40
N GLU A 93 -0.11 24.28 -18.36
CA GLU A 93 1.05 25.17 -18.27
C GLU A 93 2.10 24.79 -17.21
N SER A 94 3.37 24.88 -17.61
CA SER A 94 4.54 24.62 -16.76
C SER A 94 4.70 25.69 -15.68
N GLY A 95 4.11 25.46 -14.51
CA GLY A 95 4.63 26.04 -13.27
C GLY A 95 5.99 25.41 -12.99
N SER A 96 7.04 26.24 -12.90
CA SER A 96 8.40 25.79 -12.57
C SER A 96 8.38 25.02 -11.24
N GLN A 97 8.54 23.70 -11.33
CA GLN A 97 8.68 22.85 -10.15
C GLN A 97 9.91 23.31 -9.35
N PRO A 98 9.81 23.47 -8.03
CA PRO A 98 10.97 23.82 -7.21
C PRO A 98 12.05 22.76 -7.44
N VAL A 99 13.25 23.21 -7.80
CA VAL A 99 14.40 22.33 -7.99
C VAL A 99 14.76 21.73 -6.64
N TYR A 100 14.50 20.44 -6.45
CA TYR A 100 14.88 19.72 -5.24
C TYR A 100 16.40 19.78 -5.05
N ASP A 101 16.84 20.23 -3.88
CA ASP A 101 18.25 20.31 -3.52
C ASP A 101 18.81 18.91 -3.25
N LYS A 102 19.47 18.35 -4.26
CA LYS A 102 20.09 17.02 -4.20
C LYS A 102 21.12 16.86 -3.07
N SER A 103 21.64 17.95 -2.49
CA SER A 103 22.56 17.87 -1.36
C SER A 103 21.90 17.37 -0.07
N GLN A 104 20.56 17.40 0.00
CA GLN A 104 19.78 16.95 1.16
C GLN A 104 19.27 15.51 1.04
N LYS A 105 19.58 14.83 -0.08
CA LYS A 105 19.09 13.50 -0.39
C LYS A 105 19.72 12.45 0.53
N VAL A 106 18.89 11.72 1.26
CA VAL A 106 19.35 10.57 2.06
C VAL A 106 19.66 9.36 1.17
N LYS A 107 20.37 8.36 1.70
CA LYS A 107 20.70 7.13 0.97
C LYS A 107 19.50 6.18 0.88
N GLY A 108 18.55 6.50 0.01
CA GLY A 108 17.34 5.71 -0.23
C GLY A 108 17.30 5.09 -1.63
N THR A 109 16.47 4.05 -1.79
CA THR A 109 16.17 3.44 -3.09
C THR A 109 14.76 2.84 -3.08
N PHE A 110 14.15 2.67 -4.25
CA PHE A 110 13.06 1.70 -4.39
C PHE A 110 13.64 0.29 -4.52
N VAL A 111 12.91 -0.70 -4.03
CA VAL A 111 13.23 -2.11 -4.24
C VAL A 111 12.00 -2.84 -4.78
N THR A 112 12.22 -3.67 -5.80
CA THR A 112 11.19 -4.49 -6.40
C THR A 112 11.72 -5.90 -6.61
N LEU A 113 11.04 -6.88 -6.02
CA LEU A 113 11.12 -8.27 -6.43
C LEU A 113 10.10 -8.51 -7.55
N ALA A 114 10.55 -8.91 -8.75
CA ALA A 114 9.64 -9.17 -9.86
C ALA A 114 10.22 -10.19 -10.84
N ARG A 115 9.33 -10.96 -11.47
CA ARG A 115 9.67 -11.88 -12.55
C ARG A 115 9.59 -11.16 -13.89
N ASN A 116 10.32 -11.68 -14.88
CA ASN A 116 10.31 -11.13 -16.24
C ASN A 116 8.90 -10.99 -16.85
N GLN A 117 8.02 -11.96 -16.57
CA GLN A 117 6.63 -11.97 -17.07
C GLN A 117 5.71 -10.90 -16.47
N GLU A 118 6.12 -10.25 -15.37
CA GLU A 118 5.34 -9.21 -14.68
C GLU A 118 5.71 -7.80 -15.17
N LEU A 119 6.64 -7.68 -16.12
CA LEU A 119 7.19 -6.41 -16.61
C LEU A 119 6.10 -5.37 -16.92
N TYR A 120 5.10 -5.73 -17.72
CA TYR A 120 4.09 -4.76 -18.18
C TYR A 120 3.11 -4.32 -17.09
N GLU A 121 2.91 -5.14 -16.07
CA GLU A 121 2.17 -4.74 -14.88
C GLU A 121 3.01 -3.83 -13.99
N LEU A 122 4.28 -4.19 -13.78
CA LEU A 122 5.24 -3.39 -13.05
C LEU A 122 5.47 -2.00 -13.69
N ILE A 123 5.48 -1.89 -15.01
CA ILE A 123 5.62 -0.60 -15.69
C ILE A 123 4.51 0.38 -15.29
N LYS A 124 3.29 -0.09 -15.06
CA LYS A 124 2.19 0.77 -14.60
C LYS A 124 2.46 1.29 -13.19
N ALA A 125 2.93 0.42 -12.30
CA ALA A 125 3.34 0.79 -10.95
C ALA A 125 4.49 1.81 -10.96
N ILE A 126 5.56 1.55 -11.72
CA ILE A 126 6.72 2.47 -11.86
C ILE A 126 6.24 3.84 -12.35
N ARG A 127 5.37 3.89 -13.37
CA ARG A 127 4.81 5.16 -13.85
C ARG A 127 4.02 5.89 -12.78
N GLY A 128 3.20 5.19 -12.01
CA GLY A 128 2.49 5.77 -10.87
C GLY A 128 3.44 6.39 -9.85
N VAL A 129 4.50 5.67 -9.48
CA VAL A 129 5.53 6.17 -8.55
C VAL A 129 6.29 7.37 -9.13
N GLU A 130 6.69 7.33 -10.40
CA GLU A 130 7.38 8.44 -11.07
C GLU A 130 6.50 9.69 -11.17
N ASP A 131 5.24 9.53 -11.60
CA ASP A 131 4.31 10.64 -11.83
C ASP A 131 3.95 11.35 -10.53
N ARG A 132 3.74 10.58 -9.45
CA ARG A 132 3.29 11.08 -8.15
C ARG A 132 4.41 11.52 -7.23
N PHE A 133 5.60 10.92 -7.35
CA PHE A 133 6.72 11.15 -6.44
C PHE A 133 8.07 11.28 -7.16
N ASN A 134 8.56 10.20 -7.79
CA ASN A 134 10.01 10.04 -7.99
C ASN A 134 10.63 10.99 -9.01
N ARG A 135 9.87 11.49 -10.00
CA ARG A 135 10.41 12.48 -10.95
C ARG A 135 10.90 13.77 -10.28
N LYS A 136 10.41 14.06 -9.06
CA LYS A 136 10.78 15.23 -8.24
C LYS A 136 12.08 15.00 -7.44
N PHE A 137 12.36 13.75 -7.03
CA PHE A 137 13.41 13.40 -6.06
C PHE A 137 14.55 12.53 -6.65
N ASN A 138 14.28 11.85 -7.76
CA ASN A 138 15.20 11.03 -8.54
C ASN A 138 15.94 9.95 -7.72
N TYR A 139 15.22 9.22 -6.86
CA TYR A 139 15.75 8.06 -6.14
C TYR A 139 16.00 6.87 -7.07
N ASP A 140 17.03 6.09 -6.74
CA ASP A 140 17.46 4.91 -7.51
C ASP A 140 16.47 3.76 -7.32
N TRP A 141 16.50 2.77 -8.22
CA TRP A 141 15.62 1.61 -8.19
C TRP A 141 16.42 0.30 -8.32
N VAL A 142 16.29 -0.58 -7.34
CA VAL A 142 16.87 -1.92 -7.34
C VAL A 142 15.79 -2.95 -7.72
N PHE A 143 16.07 -3.72 -8.76
CA PHE A 143 15.24 -4.86 -9.19
C PHE A 143 15.93 -6.17 -8.84
N LEU A 144 15.20 -7.07 -8.18
CA LEU A 144 15.68 -8.40 -7.78
C LEU A 144 14.78 -9.49 -8.40
N ASN A 145 15.37 -10.61 -8.79
CA ASN A 145 14.67 -11.74 -9.40
C ASN A 145 15.42 -13.05 -9.10
N ASP A 146 14.71 -14.17 -8.94
CA ASP A 146 15.31 -15.49 -8.80
C ASP A 146 15.90 -16.03 -10.12
N GLU A 147 15.51 -15.42 -11.25
CA GLU A 147 16.09 -15.63 -12.57
C GLU A 147 16.91 -14.42 -13.06
N GLU A 148 17.60 -14.60 -14.19
CA GLU A 148 18.22 -13.47 -14.89
C GLU A 148 17.15 -12.57 -15.51
N PHE A 149 17.27 -11.25 -15.35
CA PHE A 149 16.41 -10.31 -16.05
C PHE A 149 16.70 -10.30 -17.56
N THR A 150 15.65 -10.30 -18.38
CA THR A 150 15.77 -10.13 -19.82
C THR A 150 16.27 -8.73 -20.18
N GLN A 151 16.83 -8.58 -21.38
CA GLN A 151 17.26 -7.26 -21.87
C GLN A 151 16.08 -6.30 -22.00
N GLU A 152 14.91 -6.79 -22.46
CA GLU A 152 13.68 -5.99 -22.54
C GLU A 152 13.28 -5.41 -21.18
N PHE A 153 13.35 -6.22 -20.11
CA PHE A 153 13.05 -5.77 -18.76
C PHE A 153 13.97 -4.60 -18.37
N LYS A 154 15.28 -4.78 -18.57
CA LYS A 154 16.30 -3.77 -18.23
C LYS A 154 16.14 -2.50 -19.06
N ASP A 155 15.90 -2.62 -20.35
CA ASP A 155 15.77 -1.47 -21.26
C ASP A 155 14.53 -0.64 -20.91
N LEU A 156 13.39 -1.29 -20.71
CA LEU A 156 12.12 -0.60 -20.48
C LEU A 156 12.06 0.07 -19.10
N THR A 157 12.51 -0.63 -18.05
CA THR A 157 12.54 -0.05 -16.69
C THR A 157 13.57 1.09 -16.60
N SER A 158 14.76 0.95 -17.21
CA SER A 158 15.75 2.04 -17.27
C SER A 158 15.29 3.26 -18.06
N ALA A 159 14.42 3.09 -19.05
CA ALA A 159 13.88 4.20 -19.84
C ALA A 159 12.82 5.03 -19.09
N ILE A 160 12.21 4.46 -18.05
CA ILE A 160 11.08 5.08 -17.32
C ILE A 160 11.53 5.64 -15.97
N VAL A 161 12.38 4.90 -15.25
CA VAL A 161 12.88 5.33 -13.94
C VAL A 161 13.77 6.56 -14.09
N SER A 162 13.51 7.62 -13.33
CA SER A 162 14.27 8.87 -13.41
C SER A 162 15.60 8.83 -12.64
N GLY A 163 15.73 7.92 -11.67
CA GLY A 163 16.98 7.60 -10.97
C GLY A 163 17.80 6.50 -11.67
N LYS A 164 18.83 5.99 -10.99
CA LYS A 164 19.63 4.88 -11.54
C LYS A 164 18.95 3.54 -11.26
N THR A 165 18.83 2.70 -12.28
CA THR A 165 18.36 1.31 -12.13
C THR A 165 19.52 0.36 -11.85
N LYS A 166 19.28 -0.65 -11.01
CA LYS A 166 20.22 -1.73 -10.66
C LYS A 166 19.47 -3.07 -10.73
N TYR A 167 20.13 -4.11 -11.21
CA TYR A 167 19.50 -5.42 -11.45
C TYR A 167 20.34 -6.52 -10.80
N GLY A 168 19.72 -7.28 -9.90
CA GLY A 168 20.37 -8.36 -9.17
C GLY A 168 19.64 -9.68 -9.34
N LYS A 169 20.39 -10.74 -9.61
CA LYS A 169 19.88 -12.11 -9.50
C LYS A 169 20.05 -12.58 -8.06
N ILE A 170 19.01 -13.20 -7.51
CA ILE A 170 19.02 -13.70 -6.13
C ILE A 170 19.94 -14.93 -6.05
N PRO A 171 20.87 -14.96 -5.08
CA PRO A 171 21.69 -16.14 -4.83
C PRO A 171 20.82 -17.36 -4.50
N LYS A 172 21.21 -18.54 -4.98
CA LYS A 172 20.41 -19.76 -4.84
C LYS A 172 20.12 -20.10 -3.37
N GLU A 173 21.08 -19.85 -2.47
CA GLU A 173 20.98 -20.03 -1.03
C GLU A 173 19.90 -19.17 -0.36
N HIS A 174 19.53 -18.05 -0.97
CA HIS A 174 18.46 -17.18 -0.48
C HIS A 174 17.09 -17.55 -1.09
N TRP A 175 17.07 -18.37 -2.15
CA TRP A 175 15.87 -18.82 -2.87
C TRP A 175 15.85 -20.35 -3.08
N SER A 176 16.10 -21.11 -2.02
CA SER A 176 16.02 -22.58 -2.01
C SER A 176 15.63 -23.09 -0.64
N TYR A 177 15.34 -24.39 -0.54
CA TYR A 177 15.13 -25.03 0.76
C TYR A 177 16.47 -25.11 1.51
N PRO A 178 16.50 -24.69 2.78
CA PRO A 178 17.61 -24.99 3.66
C PRO A 178 17.69 -26.48 4.02
N ASP A 179 18.89 -26.96 4.35
CA ASP A 179 19.17 -28.38 4.61
C ASP A 179 18.36 -29.01 5.77
N TRP A 180 17.85 -28.19 6.69
CA TRP A 180 17.04 -28.67 7.82
C TRP A 180 15.54 -28.81 7.49
N VAL A 181 15.13 -28.45 6.27
CA VAL A 181 13.74 -28.57 5.83
C VAL A 181 13.49 -29.97 5.28
N ASP A 182 12.55 -30.67 5.89
CA ASP A 182 11.99 -31.92 5.39
C ASP A 182 11.07 -31.63 4.19
N LEU A 183 11.55 -32.00 3.01
CA LEU A 183 10.85 -31.74 1.74
C LEU A 183 9.53 -32.52 1.63
N GLU A 184 9.44 -33.72 2.20
CA GLU A 184 8.20 -34.51 2.18
C GLU A 184 7.14 -33.85 3.06
N LYS A 185 7.54 -33.39 4.26
CA LYS A 185 6.66 -32.63 5.16
C LYS A 185 6.19 -31.32 4.51
N ALA A 186 7.08 -30.58 3.86
CA ALA A 186 6.72 -29.35 3.17
C ALA A 186 5.76 -29.61 2.00
N ALA A 187 5.99 -30.65 1.20
CA ALA A 187 5.10 -31.04 0.11
C ALA A 187 3.72 -31.48 0.62
N LYS A 188 3.67 -32.22 1.73
CA LYS A 188 2.42 -32.60 2.39
C LYS A 188 1.62 -31.39 2.86
N SER A 189 2.27 -30.43 3.53
CA SER A 189 1.62 -29.17 3.95
C SER A 189 1.03 -28.40 2.76
N ARG A 190 1.77 -28.28 1.66
CA ARG A 190 1.25 -27.66 0.42
C ARG A 190 -0.01 -28.36 -0.08
N ALA A 191 -0.02 -29.70 -0.11
CA ALA A 191 -1.19 -30.47 -0.53
C ALA A 191 -2.40 -30.29 0.41
N GLU A 192 -2.17 -30.24 1.73
CA GLU A 192 -3.22 -30.01 2.73
C GLU A 192 -3.81 -28.60 2.61
N MET A 193 -2.96 -27.57 2.45
CA MET A 193 -3.41 -26.19 2.26
C MET A 193 -4.16 -25.99 0.94
N LYS A 194 -3.76 -26.70 -0.13
CA LYS A 194 -4.53 -26.75 -1.39
C LYS A 194 -5.95 -27.25 -1.16
N ALA A 195 -6.08 -28.38 -0.46
CA ALA A 195 -7.37 -29.01 -0.19
C ALA A 195 -8.26 -28.12 0.70
N ALA A 196 -7.64 -27.28 1.53
CA ALA A 196 -8.33 -26.30 2.36
C ALA A 196 -8.67 -24.97 1.64
N ASN A 197 -8.36 -24.84 0.35
CA ASN A 197 -8.53 -23.62 -0.45
C ASN A 197 -7.87 -22.38 0.16
N ILE A 198 -6.70 -22.55 0.80
CA ILE A 198 -5.92 -21.43 1.30
C ILE A 198 -5.20 -20.77 0.13
N ILE A 199 -5.38 -19.46 -0.04
CA ILE A 199 -4.72 -18.68 -1.10
C ILE A 199 -3.20 -18.94 -1.10
N TYR A 200 -2.65 -19.25 -2.28
CA TYR A 200 -1.23 -19.63 -2.45
C TYR A 200 -0.74 -20.82 -1.61
N GLY A 201 -1.64 -21.60 -0.99
CA GLY A 201 -1.28 -22.68 -0.06
C GLY A 201 -0.37 -23.74 -0.67
N ASP A 202 -0.56 -24.02 -1.96
CA ASP A 202 0.22 -24.98 -2.74
C ASP A 202 1.37 -24.37 -3.56
N LEU A 203 1.54 -23.05 -3.54
CA LEU A 203 2.57 -22.37 -4.30
C LEU A 203 3.90 -22.38 -3.55
N GLU A 204 4.82 -23.19 -4.06
CA GLU A 204 6.18 -23.33 -3.53
C GLU A 204 7.01 -22.05 -3.70
N SER A 205 6.95 -21.42 -4.86
CA SER A 205 7.64 -20.14 -5.13
C SER A 205 7.16 -19.02 -4.20
N TYR A 206 5.88 -19.01 -3.82
CA TYR A 206 5.34 -18.01 -2.88
C TYR A 206 5.98 -18.12 -1.49
N ARG A 207 6.31 -19.33 -1.04
CA ARG A 207 6.99 -19.56 0.24
C ARG A 207 8.44 -19.11 0.21
N HIS A 208 9.12 -19.34 -0.92
CA HIS A 208 10.46 -18.80 -1.14
C HIS A 208 10.44 -17.28 -1.16
N MET A 209 9.44 -16.67 -1.81
CA MET A 209 9.24 -15.21 -1.78
C MET A 209 9.05 -14.69 -0.36
N CYS A 210 8.12 -15.25 0.43
CA CYS A 210 7.90 -14.79 1.81
C CYS A 210 9.15 -14.93 2.68
N ARG A 211 9.91 -16.03 2.53
CA ARG A 211 11.19 -16.20 3.23
C ARG A 211 12.24 -15.19 2.76
N PHE A 212 12.31 -14.92 1.45
CA PHE A 212 13.24 -13.97 0.85
C PHE A 212 12.99 -12.53 1.34
N GLU A 213 11.73 -12.10 1.32
CA GLU A 213 11.33 -10.79 1.83
C GLU A 213 11.55 -10.70 3.34
N SER A 214 11.30 -11.77 4.09
CA SER A 214 11.60 -11.78 5.54
C SER A 214 13.11 -11.65 5.84
N GLY A 215 13.94 -12.39 5.12
CA GLY A 215 15.31 -12.67 5.59
C GLY A 215 16.45 -12.11 4.76
N PHE A 216 16.23 -11.80 3.47
CA PHE A 216 17.32 -11.77 2.50
C PHE A 216 17.34 -10.57 1.57
N PHE A 217 16.21 -9.94 1.22
CA PHE A 217 16.26 -8.79 0.30
C PHE A 217 17.20 -7.70 0.83
N TRP A 218 17.09 -7.37 2.11
CA TRP A 218 17.90 -6.36 2.83
C TRP A 218 19.37 -6.77 3.04
N ARG A 219 19.73 -8.02 2.71
CA ARG A 219 21.11 -8.54 2.69
C ARG A 219 21.72 -8.55 1.28
N ASN A 220 20.96 -8.15 0.25
CA ASN A 220 21.48 -8.13 -1.12
C ASN A 220 22.53 -7.03 -1.27
N GLU A 221 23.66 -7.34 -1.93
CA GLU A 221 24.79 -6.42 -2.11
C GLU A 221 24.41 -5.10 -2.80
N LEU A 222 23.39 -5.11 -3.66
CA LEU A 222 22.88 -3.90 -4.30
C LEU A 222 22.22 -2.93 -3.33
N LEU A 223 21.89 -3.39 -2.11
CA LEU A 223 21.33 -2.56 -1.05
C LEU A 223 22.37 -2.08 -0.02
N ASP A 224 23.62 -2.54 -0.07
CA ASP A 224 24.65 -2.20 0.93
C ASP A 224 24.99 -0.71 0.98
N GLU A 225 24.81 0.01 -0.13
CA GLU A 225 25.05 1.46 -0.19
C GLU A 225 23.87 2.32 0.29
N TYR A 226 22.74 1.71 0.65
CA TYR A 226 21.53 2.42 1.09
C TYR A 226 21.23 2.18 2.58
N ASP A 227 20.61 3.20 3.18
CA ASP A 227 20.04 3.15 4.52
C ASP A 227 18.52 2.94 4.46
N TRP A 228 17.85 3.35 3.37
CA TRP A 228 16.39 3.31 3.24
C TRP A 228 15.95 2.56 1.99
N TYR A 229 14.80 1.87 2.09
CA TYR A 229 14.13 1.29 0.94
C TYR A 229 12.65 1.68 0.92
N TRP A 230 12.08 1.75 -0.28
CA TRP A 230 10.63 1.71 -0.51
C TRP A 230 10.31 0.49 -1.36
N ARG A 231 9.61 -0.50 -0.79
CA ARG A 231 9.11 -1.67 -1.54
C ARG A 231 7.99 -1.27 -2.50
N VAL A 232 8.15 -1.65 -3.77
CA VAL A 232 7.17 -1.43 -4.83
C VAL A 232 6.93 -2.73 -5.57
N GLU A 233 5.67 -3.18 -5.60
CA GLU A 233 5.25 -4.39 -6.31
C GLU A 233 4.58 -4.10 -7.66
N PRO A 234 4.55 -5.07 -8.58
CA PRO A 234 3.62 -5.05 -9.69
C PRO A 234 2.17 -4.87 -9.21
N GLY A 235 1.35 -4.14 -9.95
CA GLY A 235 -0.10 -4.05 -9.69
C GLY A 235 -0.51 -2.96 -8.70
N ILE A 236 0.42 -2.23 -8.10
CA ILE A 236 0.11 -1.10 -7.22
C ILE A 236 -0.41 0.13 -7.98
N GLN A 237 -1.11 1.01 -7.28
CA GLN A 237 -1.41 2.37 -7.72
C GLN A 237 -1.06 3.40 -6.64
N ILE A 238 -0.45 4.52 -7.05
CA ILE A 238 -0.29 5.71 -6.23
C ILE A 238 -1.30 6.76 -6.70
N HIS A 239 -2.21 7.12 -5.81
CA HIS A 239 -3.38 7.91 -6.16
C HIS A 239 -3.15 9.42 -6.02
N CYS A 240 -2.29 9.85 -5.10
CA CYS A 240 -2.06 11.24 -4.72
C CYS A 240 -0.67 11.73 -5.10
N ASP A 241 -0.53 13.03 -5.41
CA ASP A 241 0.76 13.69 -5.57
C ASP A 241 1.47 13.82 -4.21
N LEU A 242 2.72 13.36 -4.14
CA LEU A 242 3.57 13.40 -2.96
C LEU A 242 4.63 14.48 -3.19
N ASP A 243 4.45 15.62 -2.53
CA ASP A 243 5.23 16.85 -2.76
C ASP A 243 6.35 17.07 -1.72
N TYR A 244 6.68 16.04 -0.95
CA TYR A 244 7.79 16.03 -0.01
C TYR A 244 8.58 14.72 -0.12
N ASP A 245 9.84 14.75 0.30
CA ASP A 245 10.73 13.60 0.24
C ASP A 245 10.42 12.63 1.39
N LEU A 246 9.81 11.49 1.05
CA LEU A 246 9.39 10.46 2.01
C LEU A 246 10.57 9.85 2.76
N PHE A 247 11.69 9.59 2.08
CA PHE A 247 12.86 9.01 2.74
C PHE A 247 13.49 10.01 3.70
N LYS A 248 13.61 11.27 3.28
CA LYS A 248 14.11 12.34 4.15
C LYS A 248 13.18 12.57 5.33
N PHE A 249 11.86 12.56 5.12
CA PHE A 249 10.89 12.67 6.20
C PHE A 249 11.11 11.58 7.27
N MET A 250 11.25 10.32 6.85
CA MET A 250 11.50 9.21 7.76
C MET A 250 12.80 9.40 8.55
N ALA A 251 13.86 9.85 7.88
CA ALA A 251 15.16 10.11 8.52
C ALA A 251 15.12 11.29 9.50
N ASP A 252 14.53 12.42 9.11
CA ASP A 252 14.48 13.64 9.90
C ASP A 252 13.59 13.50 11.16
N HIS A 253 12.63 12.56 11.14
CA HIS A 253 11.68 12.32 12.24
C HIS A 253 11.95 11.02 13.02
N ASP A 254 13.15 10.45 12.88
CA ASP A 254 13.59 9.21 13.53
C ASP A 254 12.58 8.06 13.39
N LYS A 255 11.99 7.91 12.21
CA LYS A 255 11.16 6.75 11.87
C LYS A 255 12.06 5.59 11.44
N LYS A 256 11.52 4.38 11.47
CA LYS A 256 12.24 3.16 11.06
C LYS A 256 11.38 2.26 10.18
N TYR A 257 10.06 2.31 10.34
CA TYR A 257 9.13 1.50 9.56
C TYR A 257 7.89 2.33 9.23
N GLY A 258 7.56 2.43 7.95
CA GLY A 258 6.44 3.19 7.45
C GLY A 258 5.52 2.33 6.59
N PHE A 259 4.20 2.44 6.80
CA PHE A 259 3.20 1.64 6.11
C PHE A 259 2.01 2.49 5.64
N ALA A 260 1.25 1.93 4.70
CA ALA A 260 -0.06 2.44 4.30
C ALA A 260 -1.15 1.51 4.86
N ILE A 261 -1.31 0.31 4.31
CA ILE A 261 -2.42 -0.57 4.70
C ILE A 261 -2.05 -1.46 5.90
N SER A 262 -3.01 -1.76 6.76
CA SER A 262 -2.92 -2.82 7.79
C SER A 262 -4.18 -3.68 7.81
N LEU A 263 -4.02 -4.97 8.10
CA LEU A 263 -5.10 -5.97 8.05
C LEU A 263 -4.85 -7.14 9.01
N HIS A 264 -5.86 -7.99 9.15
CA HIS A 264 -5.75 -9.26 9.85
C HIS A 264 -5.19 -10.35 8.90
N GLU A 265 -4.23 -11.12 9.38
CA GLU A 265 -3.73 -12.32 8.68
C GLU A 265 -4.73 -13.47 8.83
N PHE A 266 -4.72 -14.40 7.88
CA PHE A 266 -5.42 -15.66 8.01
C PHE A 266 -4.68 -16.59 8.98
N GLU A 267 -5.25 -16.84 10.17
CA GLU A 267 -4.64 -17.67 11.22
C GLU A 267 -4.13 -19.03 10.71
N LYS A 268 -4.84 -19.66 9.78
CA LYS A 268 -4.47 -20.96 9.17
C LYS A 268 -3.10 -20.96 8.48
N THR A 269 -2.56 -19.79 8.19
CA THR A 269 -1.28 -19.62 7.48
C THR A 269 -0.11 -19.45 8.44
N ILE A 270 -0.39 -19.13 9.71
CA ILE A 270 0.59 -18.83 10.75
C ILE A 270 0.26 -19.48 12.13
N PRO A 271 -0.29 -20.72 12.21
CA PRO A 271 -0.78 -21.28 13.47
C PRO A 271 0.27 -21.40 14.58
N SER A 272 1.57 -21.48 14.27
CA SER A 272 2.63 -21.53 15.30
C SER A 272 3.53 -20.29 15.35
N LEU A 273 3.35 -19.30 14.48
CA LEU A 273 4.22 -18.11 14.40
C LEU A 273 4.29 -17.35 15.75
N TRP A 274 3.14 -17.11 16.38
CA TRP A 274 3.11 -16.38 17.64
C TRP A 274 3.75 -17.16 18.79
N LYS A 275 3.52 -18.48 18.85
CA LYS A 275 4.16 -19.33 19.84
C LYS A 275 5.69 -19.26 19.72
N HIS A 276 6.20 -19.41 18.51
CA HIS A 276 7.64 -19.30 18.24
C HIS A 276 8.19 -17.91 18.55
N THR A 277 7.42 -16.86 18.28
CA THR A 277 7.78 -15.49 18.67
C THR A 277 7.91 -15.36 20.19
N LYS A 278 6.93 -15.85 20.96
CA LYS A 278 7.01 -15.82 22.43
C LYS A 278 8.20 -16.61 22.97
N ASP A 279 8.47 -17.77 22.38
CA ASP A 279 9.64 -18.59 22.75
C ASP A 279 10.95 -17.84 22.47
N PHE A 280 11.03 -17.08 21.38
CA PHE A 280 12.18 -16.22 21.08
C PHE A 280 12.32 -15.07 22.08
N ILE A 281 11.24 -14.31 22.36
CA ILE A 281 11.27 -13.20 23.33
C ILE A 281 11.64 -13.68 24.73
N LYS A 282 11.20 -14.87 25.13
CA LYS A 282 11.59 -15.47 26.42
C LYS A 282 13.08 -15.75 26.50
N GLN A 283 13.72 -16.11 25.38
CA GLN A 283 15.15 -16.36 25.29
C GLN A 283 15.97 -15.07 25.14
N HIS A 284 15.38 -14.06 24.50
CA HIS A 284 16.00 -12.77 24.19
C HIS A 284 15.16 -11.57 24.68
N PRO A 285 14.90 -11.45 25.99
CA PRO A 285 14.12 -10.34 26.53
C PRO A 285 14.77 -8.97 26.30
N GLU A 286 16.09 -8.93 26.08
CA GLU A 286 16.87 -7.72 25.78
C GLU A 286 16.45 -7.04 24.47
N TYR A 287 15.87 -7.77 23.52
CA TYR A 287 15.42 -7.20 22.24
C TYR A 287 14.05 -6.55 22.32
N LEU A 288 13.28 -6.78 23.39
CA LEU A 288 11.96 -6.20 23.54
C LEU A 288 12.08 -4.70 23.88
N ALA A 289 11.62 -3.83 22.98
CA ALA A 289 11.63 -2.40 23.22
C ALA A 289 10.68 -2.05 24.37
N LYS A 290 11.07 -1.11 25.23
CA LYS A 290 10.28 -0.74 26.42
C LYS A 290 8.92 -0.10 26.09
N ASN A 291 8.88 0.70 25.02
CA ASN A 291 7.68 1.38 24.54
C ASN A 291 7.24 0.80 23.19
N ASN A 292 7.17 -0.52 23.12
CA ASN A 292 6.81 -1.26 21.90
C ASN A 292 5.29 -1.16 21.60
N MET A 293 4.86 -1.76 20.50
CA MET A 293 3.46 -1.86 20.05
C MET A 293 2.87 -3.26 20.28
N MET A 294 3.15 -3.92 21.41
CA MET A 294 2.48 -5.17 21.79
C MET A 294 0.95 -5.00 21.79
N ASP A 295 0.47 -3.83 22.20
CA ASP A 295 -0.95 -3.47 22.18
C ASP A 295 -1.55 -3.42 20.76
N PHE A 296 -0.75 -3.20 19.71
CA PHE A 296 -1.22 -3.32 18.32
C PHE A 296 -1.44 -4.78 17.90
N ILE A 297 -0.52 -5.68 18.27
CA ILE A 297 -0.54 -7.08 17.82
C ILE A 297 -1.22 -8.06 18.80
N SER A 298 -1.61 -7.61 20.00
CA SER A 298 -2.24 -8.48 20.99
C SER A 298 -3.30 -7.74 21.81
N ASN A 299 -4.42 -8.41 22.09
CA ASN A 299 -5.51 -7.90 22.93
C ASN A 299 -5.34 -8.19 24.42
N ASP A 300 -4.43 -9.09 24.76
CA ASP A 300 -4.31 -9.69 26.09
C ASP A 300 -2.87 -9.62 26.62
N GLY A 301 -2.16 -8.55 26.25
CA GLY A 301 -0.81 -8.27 26.76
C GLY A 301 0.26 -9.24 26.26
N GLY A 302 0.00 -9.93 25.15
CA GLY A 302 0.91 -10.85 24.49
C GLY A 302 0.58 -12.33 24.66
N ASP A 303 -0.52 -12.69 25.33
CA ASP A 303 -0.91 -14.10 25.48
C ASP A 303 -1.30 -14.72 24.13
N THR A 304 -2.08 -14.01 23.33
CA THR A 304 -2.48 -14.38 21.96
C THR A 304 -2.14 -13.29 20.95
N TYR A 305 -1.94 -13.71 19.69
CA TYR A 305 -1.78 -12.80 18.56
C TYR A 305 -3.17 -12.49 17.99
N ASN A 306 -3.48 -11.20 17.84
CA ASN A 306 -4.76 -10.77 17.27
C ASN A 306 -4.76 -10.76 15.73
N LEU A 307 -3.68 -11.22 15.09
CA LEU A 307 -3.49 -11.32 13.64
C LEU A 307 -3.22 -9.99 12.91
N CYS A 308 -3.21 -8.85 13.61
CA CYS A 308 -2.93 -7.55 13.00
C CYS A 308 -1.50 -7.41 12.53
N HIS A 309 -1.35 -7.00 11.26
CA HIS A 309 -0.06 -6.71 10.66
C HIS A 309 -0.16 -5.55 9.67
N PHE A 310 0.97 -4.92 9.39
CA PHE A 310 1.17 -3.95 8.31
C PHE A 310 1.37 -4.69 6.99
N TRP A 311 0.75 -4.23 5.91
CA TRP A 311 0.75 -4.92 4.63
C TRP A 311 2.02 -4.60 3.83
N SER A 312 2.92 -5.57 3.73
CA SER A 312 4.32 -5.34 3.33
C SER A 312 4.55 -4.95 1.86
N ASN A 313 3.56 -5.09 0.97
CA ASN A 313 3.71 -4.62 -0.42
C ASN A 313 3.91 -3.10 -0.52
N PHE A 314 3.49 -2.34 0.51
CA PHE A 314 3.96 -0.98 0.75
C PHE A 314 4.75 -0.93 2.05
N GLU A 315 6.05 -0.69 1.94
CA GLU A 315 6.93 -0.46 3.08
C GLU A 315 7.95 0.61 2.72
N ILE A 316 8.09 1.62 3.58
CA ILE A 316 9.26 2.50 3.59
C ILE A 316 10.01 2.22 4.89
N GLY A 317 11.17 1.58 4.80
CA GLY A 317 11.89 1.09 5.98
C GLY A 317 13.35 1.50 6.03
N ASP A 318 13.88 1.61 7.25
CA ASP A 318 15.31 1.72 7.52
C ASP A 318 15.93 0.32 7.45
N LEU A 319 16.79 0.09 6.47
CA LEU A 319 17.51 -1.18 6.28
C LEU A 319 18.34 -1.54 7.51
N ASN A 320 18.78 -0.56 8.31
CA ASN A 320 19.52 -0.80 9.54
C ASN A 320 18.68 -1.50 10.62
N PHE A 321 17.35 -1.38 10.58
CA PHE A 321 16.47 -2.15 11.45
C PHE A 321 16.55 -3.65 11.13
N TRP A 322 16.42 -4.02 9.86
CA TRP A 322 16.56 -5.42 9.43
C TRP A 322 17.98 -5.95 9.63
N ARG A 323 18.98 -5.10 9.49
CA ARG A 323 20.39 -5.45 9.73
C ARG A 323 20.75 -5.52 11.22
N SER A 324 19.88 -5.13 12.14
CA SER A 324 20.13 -5.17 13.58
C SER A 324 20.30 -6.61 14.09
N ASP A 325 21.01 -6.76 15.21
CA ASP A 325 21.19 -8.06 15.87
C ASP A 325 19.84 -8.69 16.29
N ALA A 326 18.89 -7.86 16.73
CA ALA A 326 17.55 -8.30 17.13
C ALA A 326 16.81 -8.96 15.96
N TYR A 327 16.72 -8.29 14.81
CA TYR A 327 16.00 -8.83 13.66
C TYR A 327 16.72 -10.02 13.03
N ARG A 328 18.06 -9.97 12.92
CA ARG A 328 18.87 -11.10 12.45
C ARG A 328 18.63 -12.35 13.30
N ALA A 329 18.73 -12.23 14.62
CA ALA A 329 18.50 -13.34 15.53
C ALA A 329 17.05 -13.86 15.45
N TYR A 330 16.07 -12.96 15.34
CA TYR A 330 14.66 -13.33 15.20
C TYR A 330 14.39 -14.10 13.91
N PHE A 331 14.83 -13.58 12.76
CA PHE A 331 14.71 -14.26 11.48
C PHE A 331 15.43 -15.61 11.50
N ASP A 332 16.68 -15.67 11.96
CA ASP A 332 17.45 -16.91 11.99
C ASP A 332 16.78 -17.98 12.89
N TYR A 333 16.17 -17.56 14.01
CA TYR A 333 15.34 -18.44 14.85
C TYR A 333 14.12 -18.95 14.08
N LEU A 334 13.32 -18.06 13.49
CA LEU A 334 12.12 -18.43 12.73
C LEU A 334 12.44 -19.35 11.56
N ASP A 335 13.52 -19.07 10.82
CA ASP A 335 13.95 -19.87 9.65
C ASP A 335 14.27 -21.31 10.06
N LYS A 336 14.89 -21.51 11.24
CA LYS A 336 15.19 -22.84 11.79
C LYS A 336 13.96 -23.62 12.23
N THR A 337 12.83 -22.98 12.51
CA THR A 337 11.57 -23.69 12.82
C THR A 337 10.95 -24.35 11.58
N GLY A 338 11.27 -23.84 10.38
CA GLY A 338 10.70 -24.27 9.12
C GLY A 338 9.29 -23.74 8.83
N GLY A 339 8.76 -22.80 9.62
CA GLY A 339 7.39 -22.28 9.47
C GLY A 339 7.07 -21.70 8.09
N PHE A 340 8.04 -21.10 7.39
CA PHE A 340 7.88 -20.65 5.99
C PHE A 340 7.47 -21.79 5.03
N PHE A 341 7.92 -23.02 5.29
CA PHE A 341 7.69 -24.18 4.42
C PHE A 341 6.70 -25.20 4.97
N TYR A 342 6.59 -25.32 6.30
CA TYR A 342 5.63 -26.22 6.95
C TYR A 342 4.26 -25.55 7.20
N GLU A 343 4.21 -24.22 7.32
CA GLU A 343 2.97 -23.43 7.46
C GLU A 343 2.75 -22.58 6.21
N ARG A 344 2.62 -21.25 6.24
CA ARG A 344 2.71 -20.35 5.07
C ARG A 344 2.98 -18.93 5.55
N TRP A 345 3.99 -18.79 6.42
CA TRP A 345 4.32 -17.51 7.05
C TRP A 345 4.66 -16.47 5.99
N GLY A 346 3.85 -15.42 5.92
CA GLY A 346 4.13 -14.24 5.11
C GLY A 346 5.22 -13.38 5.75
N ASP A 347 5.95 -12.64 4.93
CA ASP A 347 6.85 -11.58 5.38
C ASP A 347 6.09 -10.47 6.12
N ALA A 348 4.87 -10.13 5.69
CA ALA A 348 4.06 -9.08 6.30
C ALA A 348 3.83 -9.27 7.82
N PRO A 349 3.30 -10.43 8.32
CA PRO A 349 3.21 -10.66 9.76
C PRO A 349 4.58 -10.79 10.44
N VAL A 350 5.62 -11.33 9.78
CA VAL A 350 6.98 -11.43 10.36
C VAL A 350 7.60 -10.04 10.60
N HIS A 351 7.57 -9.17 9.58
CA HIS A 351 8.02 -7.78 9.65
C HIS A 351 7.24 -7.00 10.70
N SER A 352 5.92 -7.16 10.73
CA SER A 352 5.04 -6.42 11.63
C SER A 352 5.25 -6.81 13.09
N ILE A 353 5.37 -8.10 13.39
CA ILE A 353 5.69 -8.58 14.74
C ILE A 353 7.06 -8.05 15.18
N ALA A 354 8.07 -8.13 14.31
CA ALA A 354 9.40 -7.62 14.63
C ALA A 354 9.38 -6.10 14.88
N ALA A 355 8.78 -5.31 14.00
CA ALA A 355 8.66 -3.87 14.17
C ALA A 355 7.91 -3.54 15.47
N ALA A 356 6.76 -4.17 15.69
CA ALA A 356 5.93 -3.93 16.86
C ALA A 356 6.60 -4.33 18.18
N LEU A 357 7.56 -5.26 18.21
CA LEU A 357 8.22 -5.70 19.43
C LEU A 357 9.60 -5.07 19.65
N PHE A 358 10.38 -4.88 18.59
CA PHE A 358 11.80 -4.49 18.67
C PHE A 358 12.03 -2.99 18.47
N LEU A 359 11.03 -2.25 17.98
CA LEU A 359 11.11 -0.79 17.87
C LEU A 359 10.27 -0.12 18.97
N PRO A 360 10.71 1.05 19.46
CA PRO A 360 9.81 2.01 20.08
C PRO A 360 8.67 2.38 19.12
N ARG A 361 7.44 2.47 19.63
CA ARG A 361 6.23 2.70 18.83
C ARG A 361 6.27 3.98 18.00
N ASP A 362 6.96 5.00 18.50
CA ASP A 362 7.13 6.29 17.82
C ASP A 362 8.04 6.22 16.60
N GLN A 363 8.78 5.13 16.40
CA GLN A 363 9.54 4.87 15.19
C GLN A 363 8.72 4.18 14.07
N ILE A 364 7.47 3.81 14.35
CA ILE A 364 6.53 3.25 13.35
C ILE A 364 5.59 4.35 12.87
N HIS A 365 5.46 4.52 11.56
CA HIS A 365 4.70 5.60 10.94
C HIS A 365 3.61 5.08 10.00
N TYR A 366 2.39 5.58 10.17
CA TYR A 366 1.30 5.42 9.21
C TYR A 366 1.26 6.62 8.27
N PHE A 367 1.45 6.38 6.98
CA PHE A 367 1.35 7.42 5.95
C PHE A 367 -0.11 7.66 5.57
N GLU A 368 -0.86 8.35 6.43
CA GLU A 368 -2.29 8.67 6.21
C GLU A 368 -2.57 9.45 4.91
N ASP A 369 -1.55 10.14 4.43
CA ASP A 369 -1.51 11.05 3.29
C ASP A 369 -1.21 10.32 1.97
N MET A 370 -0.80 9.05 2.04
CA MET A 370 -0.52 8.15 0.92
C MET A 370 -1.81 7.52 0.38
N GLY A 371 -2.29 8.01 -0.76
CA GLY A 371 -3.31 7.28 -1.54
C GLY A 371 -2.67 6.08 -2.22
N TYR A 372 -2.98 4.87 -1.77
CA TYR A 372 -2.33 3.63 -2.21
C TYR A 372 -3.35 2.52 -2.47
N ASN A 373 -3.19 1.77 -3.56
CA ASN A 373 -3.95 0.57 -3.82
C ASN A 373 -3.02 -0.58 -4.17
N HIS A 374 -3.37 -1.77 -3.67
CA HIS A 374 -2.83 -3.03 -4.16
C HIS A 374 -3.97 -4.06 -4.11
N GLY A 375 -4.26 -4.69 -5.24
CA GLY A 375 -5.35 -5.67 -5.30
C GLY A 375 -6.70 -5.08 -4.91
N VAL A 376 -7.37 -5.74 -3.95
CA VAL A 376 -8.72 -5.37 -3.49
C VAL A 376 -8.74 -4.25 -2.45
N TYR A 377 -7.59 -3.92 -1.83
CA TYR A 377 -7.55 -2.95 -0.75
C TYR A 377 -6.96 -1.63 -1.22
N THR A 378 -7.66 -0.55 -0.84
CA THR A 378 -7.26 0.82 -1.14
C THR A 378 -7.18 1.59 0.17
N GLN A 379 -6.10 2.32 0.37
CA GLN A 379 -6.08 3.45 1.29
C GLN A 379 -6.32 4.73 0.50
N CYS A 380 -7.30 5.52 0.93
CA CYS A 380 -7.61 6.80 0.32
C CYS A 380 -7.74 7.88 1.39
N PRO A 381 -6.95 8.96 1.35
CA PRO A 381 -7.09 10.07 2.29
C PRO A 381 -8.53 10.57 2.37
N LEU A 382 -9.13 10.55 3.55
CA LEU A 382 -10.57 10.82 3.70
C LEU A 382 -10.93 12.30 3.49
N ASN A 383 -10.04 13.20 3.92
CA ASN A 383 -10.26 14.64 3.85
C ASN A 383 -10.40 15.11 2.38
N PRO A 384 -11.54 15.70 1.98
CA PRO A 384 -11.76 16.13 0.60
C PRO A 384 -10.79 17.19 0.12
N GLN A 385 -10.47 18.18 0.97
CA GLN A 385 -9.58 19.27 0.60
C GLN A 385 -8.17 18.76 0.31
N TYR A 386 -7.64 17.88 1.18
CA TYR A 386 -6.37 17.20 0.94
C TYR A 386 -6.38 16.47 -0.40
N ARG A 387 -7.45 15.71 -0.71
CA ARG A 387 -7.54 15.01 -2.00
C ARG A 387 -7.51 15.95 -3.20
N TYR A 388 -8.13 17.12 -3.11
CA TYR A 388 -8.10 18.11 -4.18
C TYR A 388 -6.72 18.74 -4.34
N ASP A 389 -6.10 19.14 -3.23
CA ASP A 389 -4.80 19.80 -3.22
C ASP A 389 -3.70 18.85 -3.74
N HIS A 390 -3.81 17.57 -3.43
CA HIS A 390 -2.87 16.51 -3.83
C HIS A 390 -3.32 15.71 -5.05
N LYS A 391 -4.33 16.17 -5.80
CA LYS A 391 -4.79 15.54 -7.06
C LYS A 391 -5.01 14.02 -6.94
N CYS A 392 -5.58 13.61 -5.80
CA CYS A 392 -5.88 12.22 -5.52
C CYS A 392 -6.97 11.70 -6.47
N ASN A 393 -6.78 10.51 -7.03
CA ASN A 393 -7.77 9.87 -7.93
C ASN A 393 -8.44 8.61 -7.35
N CYS A 394 -8.27 8.34 -6.05
CA CYS A 394 -8.96 7.24 -5.36
C CYS A 394 -10.41 7.63 -4.98
N ASN A 395 -11.27 6.62 -4.84
CA ASN A 395 -12.59 6.78 -4.26
C ASN A 395 -12.51 6.66 -2.72
N PRO A 396 -12.87 7.68 -1.92
CA PRO A 396 -12.84 7.57 -0.46
C PRO A 396 -13.80 6.49 0.08
N ASP A 397 -14.87 6.14 -0.64
CA ASP A 397 -15.76 5.03 -0.23
C ASP A 397 -15.04 3.67 -0.22
N SER A 398 -13.96 3.56 -1.00
CA SER A 398 -13.12 2.36 -1.10
C SER A 398 -11.97 2.34 -0.09
N ASP A 399 -11.85 3.35 0.78
CA ASP A 399 -10.85 3.32 1.85
C ASP A 399 -11.05 2.12 2.77
N PHE A 400 -9.96 1.41 3.03
CA PHE A 400 -9.93 0.19 3.81
C PHE A 400 -9.57 0.44 5.27
N THR A 401 -8.96 1.58 5.61
CA THR A 401 -8.31 1.84 6.91
C THR A 401 -9.21 1.60 8.12
N PHE A 402 -10.50 1.94 8.01
CA PHE A 402 -11.47 1.82 9.10
C PHE A 402 -12.49 0.70 8.92
N ARG A 403 -12.32 -0.16 7.90
CA ARG A 403 -13.16 -1.34 7.62
C ARG A 403 -12.90 -2.45 8.64
N GLY A 404 -13.86 -3.36 8.83
CA GLY A 404 -13.79 -4.36 9.90
C GLY A 404 -12.63 -5.33 9.84
N TYR A 405 -12.16 -5.65 8.62
CA TYR A 405 -11.01 -6.54 8.43
C TYR A 405 -9.65 -5.80 8.46
N SER A 406 -9.66 -4.47 8.48
CA SER A 406 -8.46 -3.66 8.65
C SER A 406 -8.03 -3.58 10.11
N CYS A 407 -6.75 -3.28 10.33
CA CYS A 407 -6.20 -2.95 11.64
C CYS A 407 -5.95 -1.44 11.84
N GLY A 408 -6.40 -0.58 10.91
CA GLY A 408 -6.17 0.87 10.99
C GLY A 408 -6.86 1.50 12.19
N LYS A 409 -8.14 1.16 12.46
CA LYS A 409 -8.84 1.60 13.67
C LYS A 409 -8.04 1.29 14.94
N ARG A 410 -7.50 0.08 15.04
CA ARG A 410 -6.67 -0.35 16.17
C ARG A 410 -5.39 0.47 16.27
N TYR A 411 -4.67 0.67 15.16
CA TYR A 411 -3.45 1.47 15.12
C TYR A 411 -3.69 2.88 15.68
N TYR A 412 -4.80 3.52 15.32
CA TYR A 412 -5.19 4.82 15.85
C TYR A 412 -5.46 4.77 17.36
N GLU A 413 -6.20 3.78 17.83
CA GLU A 413 -6.60 3.64 19.23
C GLU A 413 -5.40 3.43 20.16
N VAL A 414 -4.51 2.50 19.81
CA VAL A 414 -3.34 2.20 20.64
C VAL A 414 -2.35 3.36 20.70
N ASN A 415 -2.25 4.14 19.63
CA ASN A 415 -1.40 5.34 19.56
C ASN A 415 -2.10 6.62 20.03
N LYS A 416 -3.38 6.55 20.44
CA LYS A 416 -4.20 7.70 20.86
C LYS A 416 -4.24 8.81 19.79
N MET A 417 -4.27 8.42 18.52
CA MET A 417 -4.38 9.33 17.39
C MET A 417 -5.83 9.78 17.24
N ALA A 418 -6.04 11.04 16.89
CA ALA A 418 -7.35 11.52 16.50
C ALA A 418 -7.72 10.90 15.14
N LYS A 419 -8.84 10.18 15.07
CA LYS A 419 -9.37 9.66 13.81
C LYS A 419 -9.83 10.84 12.92
N PRO A 420 -9.72 10.76 11.59
CA PRO A 420 -10.25 11.78 10.68
C PRO A 420 -11.73 12.02 10.96
N VAL A 421 -12.23 13.26 10.92
CA VAL A 421 -13.65 13.54 11.25
C VAL A 421 -14.63 12.80 10.33
N GLU A 422 -14.17 12.46 9.13
CA GLU A 422 -14.94 11.76 8.12
C GLU A 422 -14.98 10.23 8.34
N TRP A 423 -14.18 9.66 9.25
CA TRP A 423 -14.02 8.20 9.41
C TRP A 423 -15.34 7.45 9.63
N GLU A 424 -16.28 8.04 10.35
CA GLU A 424 -17.58 7.41 10.66
C GLU A 424 -18.43 7.16 9.40
N GLN A 425 -18.19 7.92 8.33
CA GLN A 425 -18.90 7.81 7.05
C GLN A 425 -18.40 6.62 6.22
N TYR A 426 -17.20 6.12 6.53
CA TYR A 426 -16.45 5.16 5.71
C TYR A 426 -16.13 3.85 6.45
N GLN A 427 -16.78 3.60 7.60
CA GLN A 427 -16.67 2.34 8.36
C GLN A 427 -17.58 1.22 7.85
#